data_AF-A0A6V6Z3Z5-F1
#
_entry.id   AF-A0A6V6Z3Z5-F1
#
_cell.length_a   1.000
_cell.length_b   1.000
_cell.length_c   1.000
_cell.angle_alpha   90.00
_cell.angle_beta   90.00
_cell.angle_gamma   90.00
#
_symmetry.space_group_name_H-M   'P 1'
#
loop_
_entity.id
_entity.type
_entity.pdbx_description
1 polymer ?
#
loop_
_entity_poly.entity_id
_entity_poly.type
_entity_poly.pdbx_seq_one_letter_code
_entity_poly.pdbx_strand_id
1 'polypeptide(L)'
;METIYTIDSLNQKIKFLEAQQDKEWCEIKDEIDEIKENLKPLNLIRNTVEEINETIGFKSDIAQSAISIGIGYLAKKLVIGKTDSTFKNIFGSIVQLAVTTLVSKPQHQNVSTKESSQYETSED
;
A
#
# COMPACT_ATOMS: atom_id res chain seq x y z
N MET A 1 17.74 -18.72 -31.17
CA MET A 1 17.08 -19.95 -30.72
C MET A 1 17.54 -21.06 -31.65
N GLU A 2 18.22 -22.08 -31.13
CA GLU A 2 18.53 -23.27 -31.92
C GLU A 2 17.23 -24.02 -32.19
N THR A 3 16.97 -24.31 -33.45
CA THR A 3 15.82 -25.06 -33.92
C THR A 3 16.03 -26.55 -33.66
N ILE A 4 15.07 -27.16 -32.96
CA ILE A 4 15.13 -28.56 -32.54
C ILE A 4 14.62 -29.42 -33.70
N TYR A 5 15.48 -30.24 -34.30
CA TYR A 5 15.13 -31.04 -35.48
C TYR A 5 14.99 -32.55 -35.19
N THR A 6 15.32 -33.01 -33.98
CA THR A 6 15.28 -34.44 -33.61
C THR A 6 14.59 -34.65 -32.26
N ILE A 7 13.95 -35.81 -32.09
CA ILE A 7 13.27 -36.16 -30.83
C ILE A 7 14.25 -36.21 -29.64
N ASP A 8 15.49 -36.64 -29.87
CA ASP A 8 16.55 -36.64 -28.85
C ASP A 8 16.94 -35.24 -28.40
N SER A 9 17.08 -34.29 -29.33
CA SER A 9 17.38 -32.88 -28.99
C SER A 9 16.21 -32.22 -28.26
N LEU A 10 14.97 -32.60 -28.59
CA LEU A 10 13.78 -32.13 -27.87
C LEU A 10 13.77 -32.63 -26.42
N ASN A 11 13.99 -33.92 -26.21
CA ASN A 11 14.01 -34.51 -24.86
C ASN A 11 15.14 -33.96 -23.99
N GLN A 12 16.32 -33.73 -24.58
CA GLN A 12 17.43 -33.09 -23.87
C GLN A 12 17.08 -31.64 -23.49
N LYS A 13 16.43 -30.90 -24.39
CA LYS A 13 16.00 -29.53 -24.09
C LYS A 13 14.92 -29.48 -23.02
N ILE A 14 13.96 -30.40 -23.05
CA ILE A 14 12.92 -30.53 -22.02
C ILE A 14 13.57 -30.77 -20.65
N LYS A 15 14.45 -31.77 -20.53
CA LYS A 15 15.15 -32.05 -19.26
C LYS A 15 15.97 -30.87 -18.76
N PHE A 16 16.64 -30.16 -19.67
CA PHE A 16 17.39 -28.95 -19.32
C PHE A 16 16.47 -27.85 -18.78
N LEU A 17 15.33 -27.62 -19.44
CA LEU A 17 14.37 -26.60 -19.05
C LEU A 17 13.65 -26.96 -17.74
N GLU A 18 13.33 -28.23 -17.50
CA GLU A 18 12.76 -28.71 -16.23
C GLU A 18 13.72 -28.47 -15.08
N ALA A 19 14.99 -28.84 -15.24
CA ALA A 19 16.03 -28.58 -14.22
C ALA A 19 16.24 -27.08 -13.96
N GLN A 20 16.13 -26.26 -15.02
CA GLN A 20 16.22 -24.80 -14.89
C GLN A 20 14.99 -24.24 -14.15
N GLN A 21 13.79 -24.68 -14.51
CA GLN A 21 12.54 -24.26 -13.87
C GLN A 21 12.51 -24.62 -12.39
N ASP A 22 12.95 -25.81 -12.00
CA ASP A 22 13.00 -26.22 -10.59
C ASP A 22 13.92 -25.31 -9.77
N LYS A 23 15.05 -24.89 -10.37
CA LYS A 23 15.97 -23.95 -9.73
C LYS A 23 15.34 -22.58 -9.56
N GLU A 24 14.75 -22.03 -10.62
CA GLU A 24 14.07 -20.73 -10.61
C GLU A 24 12.90 -20.73 -9.61
N TRP A 25 12.17 -21.84 -9.51
CA TRP A 25 11.08 -21.99 -8.54
C TRP A 25 11.56 -21.95 -7.08
N CYS A 26 12.72 -22.55 -6.80
CA CYS A 26 13.31 -22.49 -5.46
C CYS A 26 13.71 -21.06 -5.08
N GLU A 27 14.33 -20.33 -6.01
CA GLU A 27 14.72 -18.92 -5.80
C GLU A 27 13.49 -18.03 -5.54
N ILE A 28 12.43 -18.18 -6.33
CA ILE A 28 11.16 -17.45 -6.12
C ILE A 28 10.56 -17.76 -4.75
N LYS A 29 10.60 -19.03 -4.33
CA LYS A 29 10.03 -19.44 -3.05
C LYS A 29 10.76 -18.78 -1.87
N ASP A 30 12.09 -18.72 -1.93
CA ASP A 30 12.90 -18.10 -0.90
C ASP A 30 12.61 -16.58 -0.81
N GLU A 31 12.48 -15.90 -1.95
CA GLU A 31 12.07 -14.49 -2.00
C GLU A 31 10.65 -14.26 -1.45
N ILE A 32 9.71 -15.16 -1.76
CA ILE A 32 8.34 -15.07 -1.23
C ILE A 32 8.32 -15.27 0.28
N ASP A 33 9.12 -16.20 0.82
CA ASP A 33 9.20 -16.42 2.26
C ASP A 33 9.82 -15.20 2.98
N GLU A 34 10.82 -14.56 2.40
CA GLU A 34 11.36 -13.29 2.90
C GLU A 34 10.32 -12.15 2.83
N ILE A 35 9.62 -12.00 1.71
CA ILE A 35 8.55 -11.00 1.55
C ILE A 35 7.44 -11.26 2.57
N LYS A 36 7.06 -12.51 2.80
CA LYS A 36 6.04 -12.90 3.76
C LYS A 36 6.45 -12.56 5.19
N GLU A 37 7.71 -12.79 5.57
CA GLU A 37 8.26 -12.40 6.86
C GLU A 37 8.24 -10.87 7.07
N ASN A 38 8.57 -10.11 6.02
CA ASN A 38 8.56 -8.64 6.03
C ASN A 38 7.13 -8.04 5.99
N LEU A 39 6.21 -8.69 5.28
CA LEU A 39 4.80 -8.31 5.18
C LEU A 39 3.95 -8.83 6.35
N LYS A 40 4.55 -9.49 7.35
CA LYS A 40 3.84 -9.81 8.60
C LYS A 40 3.22 -8.52 9.14
N PRO A 41 1.88 -8.47 9.30
CA PRO A 41 1.18 -7.24 9.71
C PRO A 41 1.77 -6.63 10.99
N LEU A 42 2.27 -7.48 11.89
CA LEU A 42 2.94 -7.07 13.13
C LEU A 42 4.20 -6.22 12.88
N ASN A 43 5.05 -6.61 11.92
CA ASN A 43 6.29 -5.89 11.60
C ASN A 43 5.99 -4.56 10.88
N LEU A 44 4.98 -4.56 10.00
CA LEU A 44 4.54 -3.36 9.30
C LEU A 44 3.88 -2.34 10.25
N ILE A 45 2.98 -2.79 11.12
CA ILE A 45 2.30 -1.91 12.09
C ILE A 45 3.32 -1.28 13.04
N ARG A 46 4.31 -2.04 13.53
CA ARG A 46 5.32 -1.52 14.45
C ARG A 46 6.12 -0.38 13.82
N ASN A 47 6.71 -0.61 12.65
CA ASN A 47 7.54 0.37 11.97
C ASN A 47 6.72 1.61 11.56
N THR A 48 5.52 1.40 11.03
CA THR A 48 4.60 2.50 10.66
C THR A 48 4.14 3.32 11.87
N VAL A 49 3.88 2.70 13.01
CA VAL A 49 3.48 3.45 14.23
C VAL A 49 4.65 4.25 14.80
N GLU A 50 5.86 3.69 14.84
CA GLU A 50 7.08 4.38 15.28
C GLU A 50 7.37 5.61 14.38
N GLU A 51 7.36 5.43 13.06
CA GLU A 51 7.64 6.50 12.08
C GLU A 51 6.60 7.62 12.08
N ILE A 52 5.31 7.28 12.18
CA ILE A 52 4.23 8.28 12.24
C ILE A 52 4.32 9.08 13.56
N ASN A 53 4.68 8.44 14.67
CA ASN A 53 4.85 9.14 15.95
C ASN A 53 6.00 10.17 15.90
N GLU A 54 7.13 9.79 15.29
CA GLU A 54 8.29 10.68 15.12
C GLU A 54 8.02 11.83 14.12
N THR A 55 7.32 11.55 13.02
CA THR A 55 7.11 12.52 11.93
C THR A 55 5.99 13.53 12.23
N ILE A 56 4.90 13.10 12.87
CA ILE A 56 3.69 13.92 13.00
C ILE A 56 3.61 14.64 14.36
N GLY A 57 4.39 14.21 15.36
CA GLY A 57 4.43 14.89 16.66
C GLY A 57 3.04 15.00 17.30
N PHE A 58 2.38 13.85 17.52
CA PHE A 58 1.04 13.80 18.12
C PHE A 58 1.06 14.24 19.57
N LYS A 59 1.02 15.54 19.82
CA LYS A 59 1.00 16.10 21.18
C LYS A 59 -0.41 16.22 21.77
N SER A 60 -1.46 15.85 21.02
CA SER A 60 -2.85 15.92 21.47
C SER A 60 -3.50 14.54 21.50
N ASP A 61 -3.89 14.10 22.70
CA ASP A 61 -4.55 12.82 22.96
C ASP A 61 -5.85 12.62 22.16
N ILE A 62 -6.49 13.73 21.77
CA ILE A 62 -7.72 13.74 20.96
C ILE A 62 -7.42 13.34 19.51
N ALA A 63 -6.33 13.85 18.93
CA ALA A 63 -5.93 13.51 17.56
C ALA A 63 -5.55 12.02 17.46
N GLN A 64 -4.82 11.51 18.45
CA GLN A 64 -4.46 10.10 18.52
C GLN A 64 -5.69 9.20 18.70
N SER A 65 -6.67 9.63 19.50
CA SER A 65 -7.94 8.91 19.67
C SER A 65 -8.78 8.91 18.39
N ALA A 66 -8.91 10.04 17.69
CA ALA A 66 -9.66 10.11 16.44
C ALA A 66 -9.03 9.27 15.33
N ILE A 67 -7.70 9.27 15.22
CA ILE A 67 -6.96 8.45 14.25
C ILE A 67 -7.12 6.96 14.57
N SER A 68 -6.96 6.54 15.82
CA SER A 68 -7.13 5.14 16.21
C SER A 68 -8.56 4.63 16.00
N ILE A 69 -9.57 5.46 16.28
CA ILE A 69 -10.97 5.15 15.99
C ILE A 69 -11.20 5.05 14.48
N GLY A 70 -10.68 6.00 13.70
CA GLY A 70 -10.77 6.00 12.24
C GLY A 70 -10.13 4.76 11.62
N ILE A 71 -8.88 4.47 11.99
CA ILE A 71 -8.14 3.29 11.53
C ILE A 71 -8.86 2.01 11.96
N GLY A 72 -9.32 1.90 13.21
CA GLY A 72 -10.06 0.74 13.70
C GLY A 72 -11.37 0.51 12.95
N TYR A 73 -12.08 1.58 12.60
CA TYR A 73 -13.30 1.52 11.78
C TYR A 73 -13.01 1.08 10.34
N LEU A 74 -11.97 1.63 9.71
CA LEU A 74 -11.53 1.19 8.38
C LEU A 74 -11.10 -0.29 8.40
N ALA A 75 -10.30 -0.69 9.39
CA ALA A 75 -9.84 -2.06 9.57
C ALA A 75 -11.03 -3.03 9.72
N LYS A 76 -12.00 -2.72 10.59
CA LYS A 76 -13.23 -3.51 10.76
C LYS A 76 -13.99 -3.64 9.43
N LYS A 77 -14.09 -2.55 8.67
CA LYS A 77 -14.82 -2.53 7.40
C LYS A 77 -14.12 -3.32 6.29
N LEU A 78 -12.78 -3.36 6.30
CA LEU A 78 -11.98 -4.13 5.35
C LEU A 78 -11.93 -5.63 5.68
N VAL A 79 -11.85 -5.99 6.96
CA VAL A 79 -11.73 -7.40 7.42
C VAL A 79 -13.08 -8.11 7.53
N ILE A 80 -14.13 -7.43 8.01
CA ILE A 80 -15.45 -8.04 8.26
C ILE A 80 -16.48 -7.70 7.16
N GLY A 81 -16.25 -6.63 6.40
CA GLY A 81 -17.15 -6.24 5.30
C GLY A 81 -16.89 -7.02 4.01
N LYS A 82 -17.93 -7.22 3.19
CA LYS A 82 -17.82 -7.81 1.85
C LYS A 82 -16.86 -6.96 1.00
N THR A 83 -15.61 -7.41 0.88
CA THR A 83 -14.45 -6.64 0.38
C THR A 83 -14.70 -6.05 -1.02
N ASP A 84 -15.51 -6.74 -1.83
CA ASP A 84 -15.82 -6.37 -3.22
C ASP A 84 -16.36 -4.95 -3.41
N SER A 85 -17.14 -4.40 -2.48
CA SER A 85 -17.79 -3.10 -2.69
C SER A 85 -17.07 -1.96 -1.97
N THR A 86 -16.61 -2.18 -0.73
CA THR A 86 -15.96 -1.13 0.05
C THR A 86 -14.59 -0.76 -0.51
N PHE A 87 -13.77 -1.75 -0.88
CA PHE A 87 -12.45 -1.49 -1.43
C PHE A 87 -12.52 -0.78 -2.79
N LYS A 88 -13.43 -1.22 -3.67
CA LYS A 88 -13.67 -0.56 -4.98
C LYS A 88 -14.06 0.91 -4.82
N ASN A 89 -14.89 1.24 -3.83
CA ASN A 89 -15.27 2.62 -3.55
C ASN A 89 -14.09 3.46 -3.05
N ILE A 90 -13.29 2.95 -2.12
CA ILE A 90 -12.10 3.65 -1.61
C ILE A 90 -11.08 3.86 -2.73
N PHE A 91 -10.79 2.82 -3.49
CA PHE A 91 -9.86 2.88 -4.61
C PHE A 91 -10.36 3.85 -5.69
N GLY A 92 -11.65 3.80 -6.04
CA GLY A 92 -12.28 4.74 -6.96
C GLY A 92 -12.15 6.19 -6.50
N SER A 93 -12.34 6.46 -5.21
CA SER A 93 -12.13 7.81 -4.65
C SER A 93 -10.68 8.26 -4.69
N ILE A 94 -9.72 7.36 -4.43
CA ILE A 94 -8.28 7.69 -4.52
C ILE A 94 -7.88 7.97 -5.97
N VAL A 95 -8.31 7.13 -6.91
CA VAL A 95 -8.06 7.32 -8.34
C VAL A 95 -8.72 8.61 -8.83
N GLN A 96 -9.96 8.87 -8.44
CA GLN A 96 -10.65 10.11 -8.76
C GLN A 96 -9.89 11.31 -8.20
N LEU A 97 -9.44 11.26 -6.95
CA LEU A 97 -8.66 12.33 -6.35
C LEU A 97 -7.33 12.51 -7.08
N ALA A 98 -6.61 11.44 -7.42
CA ALA A 98 -5.37 11.53 -8.18
C ALA A 98 -5.59 12.13 -9.58
N VAL A 99 -6.60 11.68 -10.32
CA VAL A 99 -6.95 12.22 -11.63
C VAL A 99 -7.40 13.67 -11.51
N THR A 100 -8.23 14.02 -10.53
CA THR A 100 -8.66 15.38 -10.24
C THR A 100 -7.46 16.25 -9.87
N THR A 101 -6.54 15.82 -9.01
CA THR A 101 -5.34 16.59 -8.66
C THR A 101 -4.41 16.78 -9.87
N LEU A 102 -4.31 15.80 -10.77
CA LEU A 102 -3.50 15.91 -11.99
C LEU A 102 -4.15 16.81 -13.05
N VAL A 103 -5.47 16.74 -13.21
CA VAL A 103 -6.25 17.52 -14.20
C VAL A 103 -6.52 18.94 -13.69
N SER A 104 -6.77 19.11 -12.39
CA SER A 104 -7.13 20.38 -11.78
C SER A 104 -5.93 21.28 -11.52
N LYS A 105 -4.73 21.00 -12.06
CA LYS A 105 -3.54 21.84 -11.92
C LYS A 105 -3.87 23.31 -12.26
N PRO A 106 -4.03 24.20 -11.26
CA PRO A 106 -4.05 25.62 -11.53
C PRO A 106 -2.59 26.06 -11.55
N GLN A 107 -2.18 26.75 -12.61
CA GLN A 107 -1.02 27.64 -12.50
C GLN A 107 -1.32 28.60 -11.32
N HIS A 108 -0.40 28.69 -10.35
CA HIS A 108 -0.54 29.35 -9.03
C HIS A 108 -1.50 28.61 -8.07
N GLN A 109 -1.13 28.25 -6.84
CA GLN A 109 -0.76 29.17 -5.77
C GLN A 109 -0.22 28.40 -4.55
N ASN A 110 0.62 29.11 -3.79
CA ASN A 110 1.37 28.71 -2.60
C ASN A 110 0.63 27.79 -1.62
N VAL A 111 1.32 26.73 -1.21
CA VAL A 111 1.08 26.04 0.06
C VAL A 111 1.48 26.99 1.18
N SER A 112 0.51 27.68 1.75
CA SER A 112 0.62 28.21 3.10
C SER A 112 -0.78 28.52 3.62
N THR A 113 -1.24 27.73 4.59
CA THR A 113 -2.04 28.25 5.71
C THR A 113 -1.88 27.23 6.84
N LYS A 114 -0.80 27.42 7.60
CA LYS A 114 -0.88 27.33 9.07
C LYS A 114 -1.97 28.31 9.54
N GLU A 115 -2.51 28.03 10.72
CA GLU A 115 -3.44 28.88 11.49
C GLU A 115 -4.93 28.52 11.33
N SER A 116 -5.35 27.55 12.14
CA SER A 116 -6.70 27.57 12.69
C SER A 116 -6.59 27.53 14.20
N SER A 117 -6.62 28.71 14.81
CA SER A 117 -7.05 28.99 16.18
C SER A 117 -6.91 30.49 16.34
N GLN A 118 -8.00 31.26 16.24
CA GLN A 118 -8.46 32.08 17.36
C GLN A 118 -9.75 32.87 17.04
N TYR A 119 -10.62 32.86 18.05
CA TYR A 119 -11.76 33.74 18.38
C TYR A 119 -13.03 33.76 17.52
N GLU A 120 -14.06 33.15 18.11
CA GLU A 120 -15.48 33.45 18.00
C GLU A 120 -15.85 34.91 18.30
N THR A 121 -16.96 35.32 17.68
CA THR A 121 -18.08 36.10 18.23
C THR A 121 -17.99 37.64 18.34
N SER A 122 -18.76 38.23 17.43
CA SER A 122 -19.60 39.43 17.42
C SER A 122 -19.88 40.21 18.71
N GLU A 123 -19.91 41.55 18.51
CA GLU A 123 -20.94 42.52 18.94
C GLU A 123 -21.44 42.49 20.41
N ASP A 124 -20.95 43.42 21.22
CA ASP A 124 -21.66 44.64 21.69
C ASP A 124 -20.74 45.52 22.57
#